data_AF-A0A957KAU4-F1
#
_entry.id   AF-A0A957KAU4-F1
#
_cell.length_a   1.000
_cell.length_b   1.000
_cell.length_c   1.000
_cell.angle_alpha   90.00
_cell.angle_beta   90.00
_cell.angle_gamma   90.00
#
_symmetry.space_group_name_H-M   'P 1'
#
loop_
_entity.id
_entity.type
_entity.pdbx_description
1 polymer ?
#
loop_
_entity_poly.entity_id
_entity_poly.type
_entity_poly.pdbx_seq_one_letter_code
_entity_poly.pdbx_strand_id
1 'polypeptide(L)'
;MTILDYDFVRQQFPAFSEPSLKDWAFFQNAGGSYACRQVIDRLTTYYRETKMQPGDDYPASRRGQAAMDESYVALAGYLNVSP
;
A
#
# COMPACT_ATOMS: atom_id res chain seq x y z
N MET A 1 -23.32 11.06 10.78
CA MET A 1 -22.68 10.23 9.74
C MET A 1 -22.02 11.15 8.74
N THR A 2 -20.76 10.92 8.42
CA THR A 2 -20.04 11.64 7.36
C THR A 2 -20.35 10.97 6.02
N ILE A 3 -20.58 11.76 4.97
CA ILE A 3 -20.76 11.24 3.61
C ILE A 3 -19.39 10.85 3.05
N LEU A 4 -19.31 9.70 2.38
CA LEU A 4 -18.08 9.26 1.71
C LEU A 4 -17.88 10.07 0.42
N ASP A 5 -16.74 10.74 0.30
CA ASP A 5 -16.34 11.45 -0.91
C ASP A 5 -15.73 10.47 -1.92
N TYR A 6 -16.51 10.14 -2.95
CA TYR A 6 -16.08 9.20 -3.98
C TYR A 6 -15.00 9.77 -4.89
N ASP A 7 -15.00 11.07 -5.16
CA ASP A 7 -14.01 11.70 -6.04
C ASP A 7 -12.63 11.66 -5.37
N PHE A 8 -12.58 11.97 -4.07
CA PHE A 8 -11.36 11.82 -3.28
C PHE A 8 -10.85 10.37 -3.27
N VAL A 9 -11.74 9.39 -3.04
CA VAL A 9 -11.37 7.96 -2.99
C VAL A 9 -10.82 7.51 -4.35
N ARG A 10 -11.49 7.82 -5.46
CA ARG A 10 -11.07 7.40 -6.80
C ARG A 10 -9.71 7.99 -7.18
N GLN A 11 -9.42 9.23 -6.78
CA GLN A 11 -8.11 9.85 -7.00
C GLN A 11 -6.95 9.12 -6.30
N GLN A 12 -7.22 8.27 -5.31
CA GLN A 12 -6.17 7.47 -4.66
C GLN A 12 -5.73 6.26 -5.50
N PHE A 13 -6.40 5.93 -6.61
CA PHE A 13 -6.10 4.75 -7.43
C PHE A 13 -5.57 5.16 -8.81
N PRO A 14 -4.24 5.09 -9.05
CA PRO A 14 -3.63 5.52 -10.32
C PRO A 14 -4.18 4.82 -11.57
N ALA A 15 -4.71 3.60 -11.41
CA ALA A 15 -5.34 2.85 -12.50
C ALA A 15 -6.49 3.62 -13.18
N PHE A 16 -7.19 4.52 -12.49
CA PHE A 16 -8.27 5.32 -13.10
C PHE A 16 -7.77 6.51 -13.92
N SER A 17 -6.49 6.84 -13.84
CA SER A 17 -5.83 7.87 -14.67
C SER A 17 -4.88 7.27 -15.72
N GLU A 18 -4.72 5.96 -15.74
CA GLU A 18 -3.79 5.27 -16.64
C GLU A 18 -4.31 5.29 -18.08
N PRO A 19 -3.58 5.89 -19.04
CA PRO A 19 -4.04 6.00 -20.42
C PRO A 19 -4.38 4.66 -21.08
N SER A 20 -3.65 3.60 -20.77
CA SER A 20 -3.89 2.26 -21.31
C SER A 20 -5.19 1.60 -20.79
N LEU A 21 -5.81 2.17 -19.75
CA LEU A 21 -7.07 1.70 -19.15
C LEU A 21 -8.24 2.66 -19.42
N LYS A 22 -8.07 3.63 -20.31
CA LYS A 22 -9.14 4.56 -20.67
C LYS A 22 -10.37 3.80 -21.18
N ASP A 23 -11.56 4.28 -20.80
CA ASP A 23 -12.86 3.73 -21.18
C ASP A 23 -13.12 2.29 -20.69
N TRP A 24 -12.28 1.77 -19.78
CA TRP A 24 -12.47 0.48 -19.12
C TRP A 24 -13.13 0.64 -17.75
N ALA A 25 -14.20 -0.11 -17.50
CA ALA A 25 -14.85 -0.18 -16.20
C ALA A 25 -14.55 -1.52 -15.51
N PHE A 26 -13.91 -1.46 -14.33
CA PHE A 26 -13.46 -2.66 -13.63
C PHE A 26 -14.49 -3.18 -12.62
N PHE A 27 -15.11 -4.32 -12.92
CA PHE A 27 -16.10 -5.01 -12.08
C PHE A 27 -15.63 -6.39 -11.57
N GLN A 28 -14.32 -6.63 -11.51
CA GLN A 28 -13.72 -7.94 -11.18
C GLN A 28 -12.89 -7.90 -9.88
N ASN A 29 -13.27 -7.06 -8.90
CA ASN A 29 -12.50 -6.87 -7.66
C ASN A 29 -12.27 -8.15 -6.84
N ALA A 30 -13.15 -9.15 -6.98
CA ALA A 30 -12.99 -10.46 -6.33
C ALA A 30 -11.77 -11.25 -6.87
N GLY A 31 -11.39 -11.04 -8.14
CA GLY A 31 -10.18 -11.63 -8.73
C GLY A 31 -8.90 -10.86 -8.43
N GLY A 32 -9.02 -9.67 -7.84
CA GLY A 32 -7.90 -8.77 -7.54
C GLY A 32 -8.34 -7.32 -7.65
N SER A 33 -7.83 -6.46 -6.76
CA SER A 33 -8.13 -5.03 -6.77
C SER A 33 -6.94 -4.23 -7.28
N TYR A 34 -7.19 -3.07 -7.88
CA TYR A 34 -6.13 -2.10 -8.15
C TYR A 34 -5.55 -1.57 -6.83
N ALA A 35 -4.24 -1.38 -6.78
CA ALA A 35 -3.56 -0.81 -5.62
C ALA A 35 -3.77 0.71 -5.55
N CYS A 36 -3.99 1.24 -4.35
CA CYS A 36 -3.95 2.67 -4.12
C CYS A 36 -2.50 3.20 -4.09
N ARG A 37 -2.33 4.50 -4.34
CA ARG A 37 -1.03 5.18 -4.40
C ARG A 37 -0.19 4.94 -3.15
N GLN A 38 -0.80 4.90 -1.96
CA GLN A 38 -0.11 4.71 -0.69
C GLN A 38 0.60 3.35 -0.61
N VAL A 39 0.01 2.30 -1.19
CA VAL A 39 0.62 0.96 -1.25
C VAL A 39 1.73 0.95 -2.30
N ILE A 40 1.48 1.54 -3.47
CA ILE A 40 2.47 1.66 -4.56
C ILE A 40 3.71 2.43 -4.08
N ASP A 41 3.52 3.56 -3.40
CA ASP A 41 4.58 4.40 -2.87
C ASP A 41 5.43 3.62 -1.84
N ARG A 42 4.79 2.92 -0.89
CA ARG A 42 5.51 2.08 0.10
C ARG A 42 6.33 0.98 -0.56
N LEU A 43 5.76 0.26 -1.54
CA LEU A 43 6.48 -0.77 -2.28
C LEU A 43 7.63 -0.18 -3.10
N THR A 44 7.43 0.98 -3.72
CA THR A 44 8.46 1.70 -4.47
C THR A 44 9.62 2.09 -3.57
N THR A 45 9.34 2.66 -2.39
CA THR A 45 10.36 2.96 -1.36
C THR A 45 11.08 1.69 -0.91
N TYR A 46 10.36 0.60 -0.68
CA TYR A 46 10.97 -0.68 -0.32
C TYR A 46 11.98 -1.14 -1.37
N TYR A 47 11.56 -1.24 -2.62
CA TYR A 47 12.41 -1.70 -3.73
C TYR A 47 13.59 -0.77 -4.00
N ARG A 48 13.39 0.55 -3.88
CA ARG A 48 14.43 1.53 -4.17
C ARG A 48 15.45 1.69 -3.04
N GLU A 49 15.04 1.52 -1.78
CA GLU A 49 15.84 1.96 -0.64
C GLU A 49 16.18 0.90 0.39
N THR A 50 15.38 -0.16 0.53
CA THR A 50 15.48 -1.10 1.68
C THR A 50 15.33 -2.58 1.28
N LYS A 51 15.35 -2.90 -0.03
CA LYS A 51 15.24 -4.28 -0.54
C LYS A 51 16.53 -5.07 -0.30
N MET A 52 16.65 -5.64 0.89
CA MET A 52 17.79 -6.44 1.35
C MET A 52 17.40 -7.24 2.58
N GLN A 53 18.34 -8.01 3.15
CA GLN A 53 18.15 -8.68 4.43
C GLN A 53 17.84 -7.64 5.52
N PRO A 54 16.68 -7.71 6.20
CA PRO A 54 16.34 -6.82 7.31
C PRO A 54 17.09 -7.17 8.60
N GLY A 55 17.32 -6.16 9.45
CA GLY A 55 17.79 -6.34 10.84
C GLY A 55 19.31 -6.32 11.07
N ASP A 56 20.12 -6.02 10.05
CA ASP A 56 21.58 -5.91 10.14
C ASP A 56 22.03 -4.48 10.54
N ASP A 57 23.31 -4.29 10.86
CA ASP A 57 23.84 -3.11 11.56
C ASP A 57 24.03 -1.84 10.71
N TYR A 58 23.41 -1.77 9.53
CA TYR A 58 23.49 -0.61 8.64
C TYR A 58 22.13 0.03 8.35
N PRO A 59 22.10 1.33 7.98
CA PRO A 59 20.87 2.13 8.05
C PRO A 59 19.71 1.62 7.20
N ALA A 60 19.98 1.12 5.99
CA ALA A 60 18.92 0.61 5.10
C ALA A 60 18.29 -0.67 5.66
N SER A 61 19.09 -1.57 6.23
CA SER A 61 18.61 -2.82 6.82
C SER A 61 17.75 -2.58 8.06
N ARG A 62 18.18 -1.69 8.98
CA ARG A 62 17.36 -1.31 10.15
C ARG A 62 16.04 -0.63 9.76
N ARG A 63 16.05 0.26 8.76
CA ARG A 63 14.81 0.88 8.26
C ARG A 63 13.86 -0.14 7.64
N GLY A 64 14.39 -1.11 6.90
CA GLY A 64 13.62 -2.21 6.34
C GLY A 64 12.94 -3.03 7.43
N GLN A 65 13.66 -3.38 8.50
CA GLN A 65 13.11 -4.09 9.66
C GLN A 65 12.00 -3.27 10.34
N ALA A 66 12.25 -1.99 10.63
CA ALA A 66 11.27 -1.14 11.30
C ALA A 66 9.95 -1.02 10.51
N ALA A 67 10.01 -0.96 9.17
CA ALA A 67 8.82 -0.95 8.32
C ALA A 67 8.06 -2.29 8.34
N MET A 68 8.77 -3.42 8.49
CA MET A 68 8.15 -4.73 8.68
C MET A 68 7.48 -4.82 10.05
N ASP A 69 8.12 -4.33 11.11
CA ASP A 69 7.57 -4.31 12.47
C ASP A 69 6.30 -3.44 12.54
N GLU A 70 6.29 -2.28 11.88
CA GLU A 70 5.09 -1.42 11.74
C GLU A 70 3.91 -2.19 11.14
N SER A 71 4.17 -3.09 10.18
CA SER A 71 3.11 -3.84 9.50
C SER A 71 2.37 -4.80 10.42
N TYR A 72 3.06 -5.43 11.38
CA TYR A 72 2.42 -6.31 12.37
C TYR A 72 1.49 -5.52 13.28
N VAL A 73 1.95 -4.37 13.78
CA VAL A 73 1.14 -3.47 14.62
C VAL A 73 -0.10 -2.97 13.88
N ALA A 74 0.07 -2.54 12.63
CA ALA A 74 -1.04 -2.04 11.81
C ALA A 74 -2.07 -3.14 11.51
N LEU A 75 -1.61 -4.34 11.14
CA LEU A 75 -2.50 -5.46 10.83
C LEU A 75 -3.26 -5.93 12.06
N ALA A 76 -2.60 -6.02 13.22
CA ALA A 76 -3.23 -6.36 14.48
C ALA A 76 -4.36 -5.38 14.84
N GLY A 77 -4.17 -4.08 14.58
CA GLY A 77 -5.20 -3.05 14.75
C GLY A 77 -6.43 -3.28 13.87
N TYR A 78 -6.26 -3.70 12.62
CA TYR A 78 -7.40 -4.03 11.73
C TYR A 78 -8.16 -5.28 12.16
N LEU A 79 -7.44 -6.25 12.75
CA LEU A 79 -8.01 -7.51 13.19
C LEU A 79 -8.50 -7.49 14.65
N ASN A 80 -8.25 -6.38 15.37
CA ASN A 80 -8.55 -6.23 16.80
C ASN A 80 -7.89 -7.33 17.66
N VAL A 81 -6.60 -7.56 17.44
CA VAL A 81 -5.77 -8.50 18.21
C VAL A 81 -4.52 -7.80 18.75
N SER A 82 -3.78 -8.44 19.65
CA SER A 82 -2.46 -7.97 20.04
C SER A 82 -1.46 -8.13 18.88
N PRO A 83 -0.54 -7.18 18.68
CA PRO A 83 0.60 -7.35 17.77
C PRO A 83 1.47 -8.56 18.12
#